data_AF-A0A6B3F464-F1
#
_entry.id   AF-A0A6B3F464-F1
#
_cell.length_a   1.000
_cell.length_b   1.000
_cell.length_c   1.000
_cell.angle_alpha   90.00
_cell.angle_beta   90.00
_cell.angle_gamma   90.00
#
_symmetry.space_group_name_H-M   'P 1'
#
loop_
_entity.id
_entity.type
_entity.pdbx_description
1 polymer ?
#
loop_
_entity_poly.entity_id
_entity_poly.type
_entity_poly.pdbx_seq_one_letter_code
_entity_poly.pdbx_strand_id
1 'polypeptide(L)'
;LCVVSGVDVRGGGSKGFVSPVFDVMAGGYGAQVHHDGVDTGGRLIIPSARAPDVEMTEYLYPLVALWRREQTDSGGPGRQRGGMSGSVCYVQHPDQTGSMSLVISG
;
A
#
# COMPACT_ATOMS: atom_id res chain seq x y z
N LEU A 1 1.27 9.33 5.53
CA LEU A 1 0.26 8.63 4.68
C LEU A 1 0.48 9.07 3.25
N CYS A 2 0.48 8.15 2.29
CA CYS A 2 0.63 8.50 0.87
C CYS A 2 -0.73 8.43 0.16
N VAL A 3 -0.95 9.35 -0.76
CA VAL A 3 -2.18 9.48 -1.55
C VAL A 3 -1.79 9.60 -3.02
N VAL A 4 -2.52 8.90 -3.87
CA VAL A 4 -2.48 9.06 -5.32
C VAL A 4 -3.65 9.93 -5.73
N SER A 5 -3.40 10.92 -6.58
CA SER A 5 -4.45 11.70 -7.24
C SER A 5 -4.25 11.71 -8.74
N GLY A 6 -5.35 11.85 -9.48
CA GLY A 6 -5.32 11.88 -10.93
C GLY A 6 -6.70 12.05 -11.53
N VAL A 7 -6.77 11.81 -12.83
CA VAL A 7 -8.00 11.79 -13.61
C VAL A 7 -8.29 10.37 -14.06
N ASP A 8 -9.53 9.94 -13.87
CA ASP A 8 -10.07 8.68 -14.36
C ASP A 8 -10.98 8.97 -15.57
N VAL A 9 -10.63 8.41 -16.73
CA VAL A 9 -11.40 8.55 -17.98
C VAL A 9 -12.34 7.37 -18.25
N ARG A 10 -12.36 6.37 -17.37
CA ARG A 10 -13.22 5.18 -17.52
C ARG A 10 -14.70 5.60 -17.47
N GLY A 11 -15.52 4.94 -18.28
CA GLY A 11 -16.95 5.26 -18.37
C GLY A 11 -17.30 6.45 -19.28
N GLY A 12 -16.36 6.95 -20.07
CA GLY A 12 -16.63 7.95 -21.12
C GLY A 12 -16.70 9.41 -20.66
N GLY A 13 -16.35 9.68 -19.40
CA GLY A 13 -16.23 11.03 -18.84
C GLY A 13 -14.89 11.22 -18.14
N SER A 14 -14.55 12.45 -17.75
CA SER A 14 -13.33 12.77 -16.99
C SER A 14 -13.69 13.06 -15.54
N LYS A 15 -13.25 12.19 -14.62
CA LYS A 15 -13.52 12.31 -13.18
C LYS A 15 -12.21 12.37 -12.41
N GLY A 16 -12.01 13.43 -11.63
CA GLY A 16 -10.89 13.48 -10.68
C GLY A 16 -11.04 12.44 -9.57
N PHE A 17 -9.94 11.82 -9.17
CA PHE A 17 -9.90 10.93 -8.01
C PHE A 17 -8.72 11.26 -7.08
N VAL A 18 -8.91 10.93 -5.81
CA VAL A 18 -7.89 11.00 -4.76
C VAL A 18 -8.06 9.74 -3.93
N SER A 19 -7.00 8.93 -3.82
CA SER A 19 -7.03 7.63 -3.17
C SER A 19 -5.82 7.44 -2.25
N PRO A 20 -6.02 7.18 -0.96
CA PRO A 20 -4.93 6.78 -0.09
C PRO A 20 -4.42 5.38 -0.47
N VAL A 21 -3.11 5.19 -0.43
CA VAL A 21 -2.50 3.87 -0.66
C VAL A 21 -2.68 3.03 0.59
N PHE A 22 -3.71 2.17 0.58
CA PHE A 22 -4.09 1.34 1.73
C PHE A 22 -3.17 0.14 1.97
N ASP A 23 -2.17 -0.12 1.14
CA ASP A 23 -1.14 -1.13 1.43
C ASP A 23 -0.34 -0.86 2.72
N VAL A 24 -0.40 0.36 3.25
CA VAL A 24 0.12 0.70 4.59
C VAL A 24 -0.49 -0.15 5.72
N MET A 25 -1.63 -0.80 5.46
CA MET A 25 -2.25 -1.73 6.38
C MET A 25 -1.47 -3.05 6.52
N ALA A 26 -0.57 -3.37 5.58
CA ALA A 26 0.36 -4.50 5.66
C ALA A 26 1.71 -4.09 6.29
N GLY A 27 1.66 -3.45 7.47
CA GLY A 27 2.84 -3.10 8.23
C GLY A 27 3.37 -4.28 9.06
N GLY A 28 4.67 -4.29 9.35
CA GLY A 28 5.27 -5.24 10.29
C GLY A 28 5.06 -4.82 11.75
N TYR A 29 4.88 -5.79 12.66
CA TYR A 29 4.80 -5.52 14.09
C TYR A 29 6.17 -5.50 14.78
N GLY A 30 6.23 -4.85 15.95
CA GLY A 30 7.42 -4.87 16.79
C GLY A 30 7.74 -6.26 17.31
N ALA A 31 9.02 -6.53 17.56
CA ALA A 31 9.48 -7.76 18.16
C ALA A 31 8.94 -7.95 19.58
N GLN A 32 8.71 -9.21 19.98
CA GLN A 32 8.31 -9.58 21.32
C GLN A 32 9.52 -10.01 22.16
N VAL A 33 9.31 -10.22 23.46
CA VAL A 33 10.41 -10.62 24.38
C VAL A 33 11.08 -11.93 23.96
N HIS A 34 10.27 -12.86 23.43
CA HIS A 34 10.68 -14.24 23.10
C HIS A 34 10.47 -14.62 21.62
N HIS A 35 9.88 -13.74 20.82
CA HIS A 35 9.54 -14.01 19.41
C HIS A 35 9.79 -12.80 18.54
N ASP A 36 10.08 -13.05 17.27
CA ASP A 36 10.11 -12.03 16.23
C ASP A 36 8.74 -11.34 16.08
N GLY A 37 8.77 -10.13 15.54
CA GLY A 37 7.57 -9.40 15.15
C GLY A 37 6.88 -10.07 13.95
N VAL A 38 5.57 -9.92 13.86
CA VAL A 38 4.78 -10.49 12.76
C VAL A 38 5.03 -9.68 11.49
N ASP A 39 5.50 -10.36 10.44
CA ASP A 39 5.63 -9.81 9.09
C ASP A 39 4.25 -9.47 8.53
N THR A 40 4.11 -8.29 7.91
CA THR A 40 2.85 -7.78 7.33
C THR A 40 1.60 -7.93 8.24
N GLY A 41 1.81 -7.93 9.57
CA GLY A 41 0.80 -8.28 10.56
C GLY A 41 -0.33 -7.25 10.75
N GLY A 42 -0.17 -6.02 10.27
CA GLY A 42 -1.24 -5.02 10.31
C GLY A 42 -0.75 -3.60 10.57
N ARG A 43 -1.67 -2.73 11.00
CA ARG A 43 -1.35 -1.37 11.45
C ARG A 43 -1.48 -1.32 12.97
N LEU A 44 -0.43 -0.84 13.64
CA LEU A 44 -0.36 -0.79 15.11
C LEU A 44 -1.61 -0.17 15.79
N ILE A 45 -2.18 0.88 15.21
CA ILE A 45 -3.34 1.58 15.78
C ILE A 45 -4.69 0.89 15.50
N ILE A 46 -4.74 -0.03 14.52
CA ILE A 46 -5.93 -0.80 14.15
C ILE A 46 -5.52 -2.24 13.82
N PRO A 47 -5.24 -3.08 14.84
CA PRO A 47 -4.55 -4.35 14.64
C PRO A 47 -5.33 -5.38 13.83
N SER A 48 -6.66 -5.24 13.77
CA SER A 48 -7.56 -6.11 13.00
C SER A 48 -7.67 -5.71 11.53
N ALA A 49 -7.09 -4.56 11.14
CA ALA A 49 -7.22 -4.07 9.78
C ALA A 49 -6.39 -4.90 8.80
N ARG A 50 -6.92 -5.02 7.58
CA ARG A 50 -6.33 -5.80 6.50
C ARG A 50 -6.00 -4.88 5.34
N ALA A 51 -4.91 -5.18 4.67
CA ALA A 51 -4.66 -4.57 3.37
C ALA A 51 -5.72 -5.04 2.37
N PRO A 52 -6.16 -4.15 1.45
CA PRO A 52 -7.19 -4.50 0.47
C PRO A 52 -6.67 -5.53 -0.53
N ASP A 53 -7.61 -6.23 -1.16
CA ASP A 53 -7.33 -7.02 -2.34
C ASP A 53 -6.82 -6.11 -3.46
N VAL A 54 -5.84 -6.59 -4.23
CA VAL A 54 -5.23 -5.81 -5.32
C VAL A 54 -6.28 -5.54 -6.39
N GLU A 55 -7.09 -6.53 -6.71
CA GLU A 55 -8.16 -6.49 -7.70
C GLU A 55 -9.20 -5.41 -7.35
N MET A 56 -9.50 -5.22 -6.07
CA MET A 56 -10.41 -4.16 -5.62
C MET A 56 -9.79 -2.78 -5.81
N THR A 57 -8.49 -2.65 -5.60
CA THR A 57 -7.77 -1.38 -5.81
C THR A 57 -7.74 -1.00 -7.30
N GLU A 58 -7.45 -1.96 -8.18
CA GLU A 58 -7.45 -1.77 -9.65
C GLU A 58 -8.87 -1.56 -10.22
N TYR A 59 -9.88 -2.16 -9.60
CA TYR A 59 -11.27 -1.91 -9.95
C TYR A 59 -11.69 -0.48 -9.62
N LEU A 60 -11.38 -0.02 -8.40
CA LEU A 60 -11.82 1.29 -7.91
C LEU A 60 -11.04 2.46 -8.53
N TYR A 61 -9.75 2.27 -8.80
CA TYR A 61 -8.87 3.35 -9.27
C TYR A 61 -8.14 2.92 -10.54
N PRO A 62 -7.80 3.85 -11.45
CA PRO A 62 -7.14 3.52 -12.70
C PRO A 62 -5.64 3.27 -12.48
N LEU A 63 -5.34 2.27 -11.67
CA LEU A 63 -4.02 1.84 -11.24
C LEU A 63 -3.83 0.36 -11.58
N VAL A 64 -2.58 -0.04 -11.81
CA VAL A 64 -2.17 -1.43 -11.97
C VAL A 64 -1.02 -1.70 -11.01
N ALA A 65 -1.13 -2.77 -10.22
CA ALA A 65 -0.07 -3.21 -9.34
C ALA A 65 0.99 -3.98 -10.13
N LEU A 66 2.22 -3.48 -10.19
CA LEU A 66 3.34 -4.23 -10.78
C LEU A 66 3.87 -5.29 -9.81
N TRP A 67 3.95 -4.93 -8.53
CA TRP A 67 4.29 -5.86 -7.48
C TRP A 67 3.69 -5.44 -6.15
N ARG A 68 3.47 -6.43 -5.30
CA ARG A 68 3.08 -6.30 -3.91
C ARG A 68 3.73 -7.44 -3.13
N ARG A 69 4.71 -7.12 -2.27
CA ARG A 69 5.54 -8.13 -1.59
C ARG A 69 6.10 -7.61 -0.28
N GLU A 70 6.54 -8.50 0.58
CA GLU A 70 7.32 -8.14 1.76
C GLU A 70 8.67 -7.53 1.34
N GLN A 71 9.04 -6.43 1.98
CA GLN A 71 10.30 -5.75 1.74
C GLN A 71 11.38 -6.38 2.62
N THR A 72 12.32 -7.08 1.99
CA THR A 72 13.49 -7.64 2.65
C THR A 72 14.25 -6.56 3.43
N ASP A 73 14.75 -6.92 4.61
CA ASP A 73 15.53 -6.07 5.52
C ASP A 73 14.81 -4.81 6.03
N SER A 74 13.48 -4.77 5.94
CA SER A 74 12.68 -3.66 6.50
C SER A 74 12.35 -3.82 7.99
N GLY A 75 12.53 -5.01 8.55
CA GLY A 75 12.32 -5.29 9.97
C GLY A 75 13.41 -4.64 10.84
N GLY A 76 13.02 -4.04 11.96
CA GLY A 76 13.98 -3.45 12.90
C GLY A 76 14.95 -4.51 13.47
N PRO A 77 16.26 -4.24 13.53
CA PRO A 77 17.24 -5.20 14.04
C PRO A 77 17.12 -5.38 15.55
N GLY A 78 17.41 -6.60 16.04
CA GLY A 78 17.40 -6.93 17.47
C GLY A 78 17.69 -8.41 17.71
N ARG A 79 17.73 -8.82 18.99
CA ARG A 79 17.82 -10.26 19.35
C ARG A 79 16.63 -11.04 18.80
N GLN A 80 15.46 -10.41 18.81
CA GLN A 80 14.28 -10.78 18.04
C GLN A 80 14.09 -9.67 17.00
N ARG A 81 13.89 -10.01 15.73
CA ARG A 81 13.72 -9.01 14.66
C ARG A 81 12.31 -8.44 14.68
N GLY A 82 12.16 -7.19 14.27
CA GLY A 82 10.85 -6.65 13.92
C GLY A 82 10.27 -7.37 12.70
N GLY A 83 8.95 -7.33 12.57
CA GLY A 83 8.26 -7.79 11.38
C GLY A 83 8.62 -6.94 10.17
N MET A 84 8.77 -7.58 9.02
CA MET A 84 8.95 -6.95 7.71
C MET A 84 7.68 -6.22 7.30
N SER A 85 7.85 -5.07 6.65
CA SER A 85 6.77 -4.30 6.09
C SER A 85 6.54 -4.66 4.61
N GLY A 86 5.35 -4.37 4.09
CA GLY A 86 5.07 -4.49 2.66
C GLY A 86 5.70 -3.39 1.80
N SER A 87 6.00 -3.74 0.55
CA SER A 87 6.31 -2.83 -0.55
C SER A 87 5.31 -3.03 -1.69
N VAL A 88 4.96 -1.94 -2.36
CA VAL A 88 4.03 -1.95 -3.49
C VAL A 88 4.52 -0.99 -4.56
N CYS A 89 4.25 -1.30 -5.82
CA CYS A 89 4.40 -0.36 -6.92
C CYS A 89 3.14 -0.36 -7.77
N TYR A 90 2.56 0.83 -7.90
CA TYR A 90 1.45 1.11 -8.78
C TYR A 90 1.93 1.93 -9.96
N VAL A 91 1.43 1.59 -11.13
CA VAL A 91 1.49 2.43 -12.33
C VAL A 91 0.10 2.84 -12.73
N GLN A 92 0.00 3.91 -13.50
CA GLN A 92 -1.24 4.32 -14.10
C GLN A 92 -1.73 3.24 -15.07
N HIS A 93 -3.04 2.98 -15.07
CA HIS A 93 -3.62 2.00 -15.98
C HIS A 93 -3.41 2.47 -17.45
N PRO A 94 -3.06 1.59 -18.40
CA PRO A 94 -2.67 1.97 -19.76
C PRO A 94 -3.74 2.70 -20.59
N ASP A 95 -5.01 2.62 -20.19
CA ASP A 95 -6.14 3.30 -20.87
C ASP A 95 -6.29 4.78 -20.47
N GLN A 96 -5.51 5.23 -19.49
CA GLN A 96 -5.55 6.62 -19.03
C GLN A 96 -4.59 7.50 -19.84
N THR A 97 -5.03 8.73 -20.12
CA THR A 97 -4.26 9.71 -20.90
C THR A 97 -3.89 10.97 -20.12
N GLY A 98 -4.43 11.14 -18.90
CA GLY A 98 -4.14 12.28 -18.01
C GLY A 98 -2.92 12.06 -17.13
N SER A 99 -2.50 13.09 -16.38
CA SER A 99 -1.41 12.96 -15.41
C SER A 99 -1.88 12.27 -14.12
N MET A 100 -1.01 11.43 -13.56
CA MET A 100 -1.11 10.86 -12.22
C MET A 100 -0.06 11.51 -11.32
N SER A 101 -0.46 11.97 -10.14
CA SER A 101 0.45 12.55 -9.14
C SER A 101 0.44 11.75 -7.84
N LEU A 102 1.63 11.52 -7.29
CA LEU A 102 1.81 10.92 -5.97
C LEU A 102 2.08 12.02 -4.95
N VAL A 103 1.25 12.10 -3.90
CA VAL A 103 1.43 13.03 -2.78
C VAL A 103 1.83 12.22 -1.55
N ILE A 104 3.01 12.51 -1.00
CA ILE A 104 3.49 11.92 0.24
C ILE A 104 3.35 12.97 1.34
N SER A 105 2.43 12.75 2.28
CA SER A 105 2.27 13.59 3.47
C SER A 105 2.91 12.88 4.67
N GLY A 106 3.98 13.47 5.19
CA GLY A 106 4.76 13.02 6.34
C GLY A 106 4.11 13.39 7.66
#